data_AF-A0A8J2U1F8-F1
#
_entry.id   AF-A0A8J2U1F8-F1
#
_cell.length_a   1.000
_cell.length_b   1.000
_cell.length_c   1.000
_cell.angle_alpha   90.00
_cell.angle_beta   90.00
_cell.angle_gamma   90.00
#
_symmetry.space_group_name_H-M   'P 1'
#
loop_
_entity.id
_entity.type
_entity.pdbx_description
1 polymer ?
#
loop_
_entity_poly.entity_id
_entity_poly.type
_entity_poly.pdbx_seq_one_letter_code
_entity_poly.pdbx_strand_id
1 'polypeptide(L)' 'MATRVRSQAEIDRIQIAANAAQQMAGADEAPEDIALRERVLRGELSADEAVEARLAELKAQYGTSGR' A
#
# COMPACT_ATOMS: atom_id res chain seq x y z
N MET A 1 -11.26 -1.30 14.21
CA MET A 1 -10.99 -2.75 14.14
C MET A 1 -9.54 -2.98 14.55
N ALA A 2 -9.24 -3.97 15.38
CA ALA A 2 -7.85 -4.25 15.79
C ALA A 2 -7.12 -4.98 14.67
N THR A 3 -6.13 -4.34 14.05
CA THR A 3 -5.31 -4.96 13.00
C THR A 3 -4.50 -6.09 13.62
N ARG A 4 -4.75 -7.34 13.19
CA ARG A 4 -4.03 -8.52 13.68
C ARG A 4 -2.58 -8.41 13.22
N VAL A 5 -1.64 -8.21 14.15
CA VAL A 5 -0.20 -8.15 13.85
C VAL A 5 0.21 -9.50 13.27
N ARG A 6 0.66 -9.50 12.01
CA ARG A 6 1.11 -10.71 11.31
C ARG A 6 2.57 -11.02 11.68
N SER A 7 2.94 -12.29 11.62
CA SER A 7 4.35 -12.68 11.74
C SER A 7 5.16 -12.19 10.54
N GLN A 8 6.47 -11.95 10.71
CA GLN A 8 7.32 -11.49 9.60
C GLN A 8 7.25 -12.42 8.38
N ALA A 9 7.27 -13.74 8.60
CA ALA A 9 7.16 -14.73 7.52
C ALA A 9 5.79 -14.71 6.80
N GLU A 10 4.73 -14.22 7.43
CA GLU A 10 3.45 -13.99 6.75
C GLU A 10 3.46 -12.68 5.96
N ILE A 11 4.08 -11.63 6.50
CA ILE A 11 4.26 -10.35 5.81
C ILE A 11 5.05 -10.58 4.52
N ASP A 12 6.19 -11.28 4.59
CA ASP A 12 7.05 -11.57 3.44
C ASP A 12 6.29 -12.35 2.35
N ARG A 13 5.49 -13.36 2.75
CA ARG A 13 4.67 -14.14 1.82
C ARG A 13 3.63 -13.27 1.11
N ILE A 14 2.96 -12.38 1.84
CA ILE A 14 1.97 -11.47 1.26
C ILE A 14 2.64 -10.47 0.31
N GLN A 15 3.80 -9.93 0.68
CA GLN A 15 4.57 -9.01 -0.17
C GLN A 15 5.02 -9.68 -1.48
N ILE A 16 5.54 -10.90 -1.41
CA ILE A 16 5.94 -11.67 -2.61
C ILE A 16 4.73 -11.88 -3.54
N ALA A 17 3.59 -12.32 -2.99
CA ALA A 17 2.39 -12.55 -3.78
C ALA A 17 1.86 -11.27 -4.41
N ALA A 18 1.87 -10.16 -3.67
CA ALA A 18 1.42 -8.87 -4.16
C ALA A 18 2.35 -8.32 -5.27
N ASN A 19 3.67 -8.43 -5.10
CA ASN A 19 4.64 -8.05 -6.14
C ASN A 19 4.47 -8.89 -7.41
N ALA A 20 4.28 -10.21 -7.27
CA ALA A 20 4.03 -11.09 -8.40
C ALA A 20 2.73 -10.70 -9.14
N ALA A 21 1.66 -10.37 -8.42
CA ALA A 21 0.41 -9.93 -9.02
C ALA A 21 0.57 -8.60 -9.80
N GLN A 22 1.33 -7.63 -9.27
CA GLN A 22 1.62 -6.37 -9.95
C GLN A 22 2.43 -6.60 -11.24
N GLN A 23 3.50 -7.41 -11.17
CA GLN A 23 4.30 -7.76 -12.34
C GLN A 23 3.46 -8.48 -13.41
N MET A 24 2.60 -9.41 -13.01
CA MET A 24 1.67 -10.09 -13.94
C MET A 24 0.68 -9.12 -14.58
N ALA A 25 0.27 -8.07 -13.87
CA ALA A 25 -0.58 -7.01 -14.39
C ALA A 25 0.19 -6.00 -15.28
N GLY A 26 1.51 -6.14 -15.43
CA GLY A 26 2.36 -5.18 -16.13
C GLY A 26 2.43 -3.82 -15.43
N ALA A 27 2.10 -3.78 -14.14
CA ALA A 27 2.13 -2.59 -13.32
C ALA A 27 3.41 -2.56 -12.48
N ASP A 28 4.08 -1.40 -12.46
CA ASP A 28 5.13 -1.13 -11.50
C ASP A 28 4.51 -0.45 -10.28
N GLU A 29 4.61 -1.12 -9.13
CA GLU A 29 4.16 -0.55 -7.86
C GLU A 29 5.15 0.51 -7.39
N ALA A 30 4.66 1.70 -7.07
CA ALA A 30 5.52 2.79 -6.63
C ALA A 30 6.17 2.46 -5.27
N PRO A 31 7.43 2.86 -5.02
CA PRO A 31 8.10 2.58 -3.74
C PRO A 31 7.31 3.06 -2.52
N GLU A 32 6.58 4.17 -2.65
CA GLU A 32 5.74 4.71 -1.58
C GLU A 32 4.56 3.79 -1.24
N ASP A 33 3.97 3.14 -2.26
CA ASP A 33 2.85 2.21 -2.08
C ASP A 33 3.33 0.90 -1.42
N ILE A 34 4.55 0.44 -1.75
CA ILE A 34 5.19 -0.72 -1.11
C ILE A 34 5.41 -0.45 0.39
N ALA A 35 5.97 0.72 0.72
CA ALA A 35 6.22 1.10 2.11
C ALA A 35 4.92 1.25 2.91
N LEU A 36 3.89 1.81 2.29
CA LEU A 36 2.57 1.96 2.90
C LEU A 36 1.91 0.60 3.18
N ARG A 37 1.98 -0.34 2.23
CA ARG A 37 1.50 -1.72 2.41
C ARG A 37 2.21 -2.40 3.57
N GLU A 38 3.52 -2.22 3.71
CA GLU A 38 4.27 -2.81 4.83
C GLU A 38 3.76 -2.33 6.20
N ARG A 39 3.50 -1.03 6.35
CA ARG A 39 2.95 -0.46 7.59
C ARG A 39 1.57 -1.03 7.92
N VAL A 40 0.72 -1.25 6.91
CA VAL A 40 -0.59 -1.92 7.08
C VAL A 40 -0.41 -3.38 7.52
N LEU A 41 0.52 -4.10 6.92
CA LEU A 41 0.78 -5.51 7.25
C LEU A 41 1.34 -5.69 8.67
N ARG A 42 2.13 -4.72 9.14
CA ARG A 42 2.63 -4.64 10.53
C ARG A 42 1.58 -4.18 11.54
N GLY A 43 0.45 -3.64 11.08
CA GLY A 43 -0.62 -3.13 11.92
C GLY A 43 -0.36 -1.73 12.48
N GLU A 44 0.62 -1.01 11.94
CA GLU A 44 0.93 0.38 12.30
C GLU A 44 -0.09 1.38 11.74
N LEU A 45 -0.87 0.94 10.75
CA LEU A 45 -1.93 1.71 10.08
C LEU A 45 -3.03 0.73 9.63
N SER A 46 -4.28 1.17 9.59
CA SER A 46 -5.33 0.39 8.92
C SER A 46 -5.22 0.52 7.40
N ALA A 47 -5.79 -0.44 6.67
CA ALA A 47 -5.83 -0.38 5.20
C ALA A 47 -6.62 0.84 4.70
N ASP A 48 -7.70 1.19 5.39
CA ASP A 48 -8.55 2.33 5.01
C ASP A 48 -7.78 3.65 5.19
N GLU A 49 -7.11 3.85 6.33
CA GLU A 49 -6.28 5.04 6.57
C GLU A 49 -5.12 5.15 5.58
N ALA A 50 -4.52 4.03 5.19
CA ALA A 50 -3.50 3.99 4.16
C ALA A 50 -4.02 4.49 2.80
N VAL A 51 -5.15 3.94 2.37
CA VAL A 51 -5.78 4.32 1.09
C VAL A 51 -6.20 5.78 1.09
N GLU A 52 -6.79 6.28 2.18
CA GLU A 52 -7.17 7.69 2.30
C GLU A 52 -5.97 8.63 2.23
N ALA A 53 -4.89 8.32 2.96
CA ALA A 53 -3.66 9.11 2.93
C ALA A 53 -3.06 9.17 1.51
N ARG A 54 -2.98 8.01 0.83
CA ARG A 54 -2.42 7.95 -0.52
C ARG A 54 -3.29 8.66 -1.55
N LEU A 55 -4.62 8.53 -1.45
CA LEU A 55 -5.55 9.28 -2.29
C LEU A 55 -5.43 10.80 -2.07
N ALA A 56 -5.23 11.25 -0.83
CA ALA A 56 -5.02 12.66 -0.54
C ALA A 56 -3.71 13.18 -1.16
N GLU A 57 -2.62 12.42 -1.07
CA GLU A 57 -1.34 12.74 -1.73
C GLU A 57 -1.49 12.83 -3.25
N LEU A 58 -2.11 11.83 -3.87
CA LEU A 58 -2.32 11.81 -5.32
C LEU A 58 -3.21 12.98 -5.77
N LYS A 59 -4.25 13.32 -4.99
CA LYS A 59 -5.07 14.51 -5.25
C LYS A 59 -4.28 15.80 -5.10
N ALA A 60 -3.35 15.89 -4.16
CA ALA A 60 -2.48 17.07 -4.04
C ALA A 60 -1.47 17.17 -5.20
N GLN A 61 -0.95 16.04 -5.68
CA GLN A 61 0.03 15.99 -6.77
C GLN A 61 -0.60 16.23 -8.15
N TYR A 62 -1.81 15.70 -8.39
CA TYR A 62 -2.44 15.71 -9.72
C TYR A 62 -3.74 16.51 -9.79
N GLY A 63 -4.35 16.87 -8.65
CA GLY A 63 -5.64 17.57 -8.58
C GLY A 63 -5.59 19.07 -8.90
N THR A 64 -4.42 19.65 -9.14
CA THR A 64 -4.28 21.04 -9.63
C THR A 64 -4.33 21.17 -11.16
N SER A 65 -4.37 20.07 -11.93
CA SER A 65 -4.52 20.10 -13.40
C SER A 65 -5.96 20.29 -13.90
N GLY A 66 -6.84 20.83 -13.06
CA GLY A 66 -8.18 21.30 -13.45
C GLY A 66 -8.25 22.81 -13.46
N ARG A 67 -7.61 23.47 -14.43
CA ARG A 67 -7.93 24.86 -14.79
C ARG A 67 -7.74 25.09 -16.27
#